data_AF-A0AAE3FEA9-F1
#
_entry.id   AF-A0AAE3FEA9-F1
#
_cell.length_a   1.000
_cell.length_b   1.000
_cell.length_c   1.000
_cell.angle_alpha   90.00
_cell.angle_beta   90.00
_cell.angle_gamma   90.00
#
_symmetry.space_group_name_H-M   'P 1'
#
loop_
_entity.id
_entity.type
_entity.pdbx_description
1 polymer ?
#
loop_
_entity_poly.entity_id
_entity_poly.type
_entity_poly.pdbx_seq_one_letter_code
_entity_poly.pdbx_strand_id
1 'polypeptide(L)'
;MKKLISAIMAALTLSLCLCAPTSAADPKPTNVKKWDYIENFDKMPGSIVFNKANKPCQAEDISTSVESGHLVMKNSEAVEYAVKLFDDKVVKCDNYIIEVKYKLTATAAANTAFQVFGYLSNGFRIHSQIGKDLIRLRKPDGTFEETKGVTPQDGEYHTLRYEVKAGEGKATGSVFLDGKHMVTCDLQANGTKDAFVQIVTKANKAGEEGVLSIDYVKVKKIVPEQHIVPEWSFEETFDGAIDSLTGWNLPAEEGRSAEISDGILVIKNSKKGEVVINIQNEKIAKTGSFALEMKARPTFTPTAGSRVSLISFMGEGFRIHSQIKEGIVSAQNTDSWSSGNFANNDGKFHLYRYEVTIAGGKAVCNVFVDGEYLFTSEMNPNDGNSIHKLVLNTPADGEEAKLEVDYIRSAAVDFSKLKTGAQPEPGKPLPPAPDTGSAVLAVSVIAVAAAGVLIGTKKRRNDYFLCS
;
A
#
# COMPACT_ATOMS: atom_id res chain seq x y z
N MET A 1 60.83 4.57 29.46
CA MET A 1 59.40 4.93 29.66
C MET A 1 58.91 6.07 28.76
N LYS A 2 59.61 7.22 28.63
CA LYS A 2 59.12 8.35 27.79
C LYS A 2 58.96 8.05 26.28
N LYS A 3 59.81 7.20 25.69
CA LYS A 3 59.71 6.86 24.26
C LYS A 3 58.61 5.84 23.92
N LEU A 4 58.13 5.06 24.88
CA LEU A 4 57.08 4.06 24.67
C LEU A 4 55.68 4.70 24.71
N ILE A 5 55.49 5.73 25.52
CA ILE A 5 54.22 6.46 25.65
C ILE A 5 53.93 7.32 24.40
N SER A 6 54.96 7.92 23.79
CA SER A 6 54.79 8.69 22.54
C SER A 6 54.43 7.81 21.34
N ALA A 7 54.90 6.56 21.28
CA ALA A 7 54.56 5.63 20.21
C ALA A 7 53.10 5.13 20.31
N ILE A 8 52.60 4.92 21.54
CA ILE A 8 51.21 4.51 21.79
C ILE A 8 50.24 5.67 21.52
N MET A 9 50.61 6.91 21.88
CA MET A 9 49.79 8.11 21.57
C MET A 9 49.72 8.42 20.08
N ALA A 10 50.80 8.17 19.31
CA ALA A 10 50.80 8.32 17.86
C ALA A 10 49.96 7.24 17.15
N ALA A 11 49.96 6.00 17.66
CA ALA A 11 49.11 4.93 17.13
C ALA A 11 47.62 5.13 17.47
N LEU A 12 47.30 5.68 18.66
CA LEU A 12 45.93 6.02 19.03
C LEU A 12 45.38 7.20 18.22
N THR A 13 46.22 8.21 17.92
CA THR A 13 45.81 9.35 17.08
C THR A 13 45.66 8.97 15.60
N LEU A 14 46.42 7.99 15.09
CA LEU A 14 46.23 7.49 13.72
C LEU A 14 45.01 6.55 13.58
N SER A 15 44.63 5.84 14.65
CA SER A 15 43.41 5.00 14.67
C SER A 15 42.11 5.79 14.89
N LEU A 16 42.19 7.03 15.36
CA LEU A 16 41.03 7.90 15.62
C LEU A 16 40.71 8.87 14.45
N CYS A 17 41.49 8.86 13.37
CA CYS A 17 41.31 9.76 12.22
C CYS A 17 40.85 9.09 10.92
N LEU A 18 40.37 7.84 10.96
CA LEU A 18 39.81 7.13 9.79
C LEU A 18 38.40 6.55 10.04
N CYS A 19 37.62 7.19 10.90
CA CYS A 19 36.16 7.19 10.73
C CYS A 19 35.78 8.45 9.95
N ALA A 20 36.20 8.54 8.69
CA ALA A 20 35.39 9.31 7.76
C ALA A 20 33.98 8.72 7.88
N PRO A 21 32.92 9.51 8.08
CA PRO A 21 31.58 8.98 7.89
C PRO A 21 31.62 8.36 6.50
N THR A 22 31.44 7.05 6.41
CA THR A 22 31.09 6.44 5.13
C THR A 22 29.94 7.28 4.63
N SER A 23 30.19 8.13 3.62
CA SER A 23 29.15 8.92 3.00
C SER A 23 28.04 7.94 2.74
N ALA A 24 26.90 8.12 3.41
CA ALA A 24 25.77 7.22 3.25
C ALA A 24 25.59 7.04 1.76
N ALA A 25 25.67 5.80 1.27
CA ALA A 25 25.65 5.54 -0.16
C ALA A 25 24.49 6.31 -0.77
N ASP A 26 24.74 7.02 -1.87
CA ASP A 26 23.71 7.84 -2.51
C ASP A 26 22.43 7.00 -2.63
N PRO A 27 21.28 7.52 -2.18
CA PRO A 27 20.03 6.79 -2.24
C PRO A 27 19.82 6.27 -3.66
N LYS A 28 19.46 4.99 -3.78
CA LYS A 28 19.01 4.44 -5.06
C LYS A 28 17.49 4.51 -5.12
N PRO A 29 16.89 4.82 -6.28
CA PRO A 29 15.44 4.78 -6.42
C PRO A 29 14.94 3.36 -6.19
N THR A 30 13.82 3.24 -5.48
CA THR A 30 13.14 1.97 -5.17
C THR A 30 12.76 1.24 -6.47
N ASN A 31 12.92 -0.08 -6.53
CA ASN A 31 12.46 -0.81 -7.72
C ASN A 31 10.92 -0.94 -7.71
N VAL A 32 10.24 -0.42 -8.73
CA VAL A 32 8.76 -0.45 -8.83
C VAL A 32 8.35 -1.44 -9.91
N LYS A 33 7.68 -2.53 -9.51
CA LYS A 33 7.18 -3.56 -10.45
C LYS A 33 5.76 -3.28 -10.95
N LYS A 34 4.93 -2.58 -10.17
CA LYS A 34 3.54 -2.25 -10.49
C LYS A 34 3.17 -0.90 -9.92
N TRP A 35 2.55 -0.06 -10.74
CA TRP A 35 2.01 1.26 -10.36
C TRP A 35 0.54 1.13 -9.98
N ASP A 36 0.09 1.93 -9.01
CA ASP A 36 -1.30 1.90 -8.55
C ASP A 36 -2.17 2.85 -9.40
N TYR A 37 -1.58 3.93 -9.90
CA TYR A 37 -2.20 4.86 -10.83
C TYR A 37 -1.20 5.26 -11.92
N ILE A 38 -1.70 5.37 -13.16
CA ILE A 38 -0.95 5.80 -14.33
C ILE A 38 -1.89 6.70 -15.14
N GLU A 39 -1.46 7.94 -15.38
CA GLU A 39 -2.06 8.84 -16.36
C GLU A 39 -1.10 9.00 -17.54
N ASN A 40 -1.52 8.56 -18.72
CA ASN A 40 -0.73 8.65 -19.95
C ASN A 40 -1.27 9.71 -20.92
N PHE A 41 -2.29 10.48 -20.53
CA PHE A 41 -2.85 11.59 -21.32
C PHE A 41 -3.17 11.22 -22.79
N ASP A 42 -3.70 10.02 -23.05
CA ASP A 42 -4.21 9.63 -24.39
C ASP A 42 -5.36 10.53 -24.85
N LYS A 43 -6.05 11.13 -23.87
CA LYS A 43 -7.10 12.15 -24.00
C LYS A 43 -7.05 13.04 -22.77
N MET A 44 -7.73 14.19 -22.80
CA MET A 44 -7.88 14.98 -21.58
C MET A 44 -8.60 14.17 -20.50
N PRO A 45 -7.98 13.95 -19.33
CA PRO A 45 -8.61 13.22 -18.24
C PRO A 45 -9.81 13.99 -17.69
N GLY A 46 -10.89 13.26 -17.39
CA GLY A 46 -12.13 13.86 -16.88
C GLY A 46 -12.02 14.41 -15.45
N SER A 47 -10.92 14.12 -14.75
CA SER A 47 -10.69 14.46 -13.34
C SER A 47 -9.60 15.52 -13.14
N ILE A 48 -9.21 16.23 -14.19
CA ILE A 48 -8.28 17.37 -14.07
C ILE A 48 -9.01 18.64 -13.64
N VAL A 49 -8.40 19.36 -12.71
CA VAL A 49 -8.77 20.75 -12.41
C VAL A 49 -7.68 21.70 -12.87
N PHE A 50 -8.06 22.65 -13.73
CA PHE A 50 -7.21 23.73 -14.20
C PHE A 50 -7.35 24.95 -13.28
N ASN A 51 -6.22 25.58 -12.95
CA ASN A 51 -6.20 26.85 -12.23
C ASN A 51 -5.25 27.85 -12.88
N LYS A 52 -5.71 29.09 -13.05
CA LYS A 52 -4.94 30.24 -13.50
C LYS A 52 -4.81 31.24 -12.36
N ALA A 53 -3.59 31.57 -11.96
CA ALA A 53 -3.29 32.42 -10.80
C ALA A 53 -4.07 31.99 -9.53
N ASN A 54 -4.09 30.68 -9.24
CA ASN A 54 -4.81 30.07 -8.11
C ASN A 54 -6.35 30.20 -8.15
N LYS A 55 -6.94 30.54 -9.29
CA LYS A 55 -8.40 30.55 -9.50
C LYS A 55 -8.81 29.43 -10.48
N PRO A 56 -9.92 28.71 -10.23
CA PRO A 56 -10.45 27.74 -11.18
C PRO A 56 -10.74 28.39 -12.54
N CYS A 57 -10.47 27.65 -13.62
CA CYS A 57 -10.72 28.08 -15.01
C CYS A 57 -10.97 26.86 -15.92
N GLN A 58 -11.39 27.11 -17.16
CA GLN A 58 -11.58 26.06 -18.16
C GLN A 58 -10.27 25.74 -18.90
N ALA A 59 -10.22 24.56 -19.53
CA ALA A 59 -9.06 24.14 -20.32
C ALA A 59 -8.75 25.09 -21.50
N GLU A 60 -9.74 25.85 -21.97
CA GLU A 60 -9.63 26.84 -23.05
C GLU A 60 -9.04 28.17 -22.58
N ASP A 61 -9.15 28.48 -21.28
CA ASP A 61 -8.59 29.71 -20.66
C ASP A 61 -7.07 29.63 -20.45
N ILE A 62 -6.52 28.42 -20.62
CA ILE A 62 -5.10 28.09 -20.59
C ILE A 62 -4.80 27.47 -21.95
N SER A 63 -3.64 27.73 -22.56
CA SER A 63 -3.27 27.00 -23.78
C SER A 63 -2.82 25.58 -23.42
N THR A 64 -3.80 24.72 -23.08
CA THR A 64 -3.59 23.30 -22.76
C THR A 64 -4.20 22.39 -23.81
N SER A 65 -3.49 21.32 -24.16
CA SER A 65 -3.92 20.41 -25.20
C SER A 65 -3.47 18.97 -24.97
N VAL A 66 -4.32 18.10 -25.51
CA VAL A 66 -4.10 16.72 -25.97
C VAL A 66 -3.15 16.54 -27.17
N GLU A 67 -1.81 16.50 -27.07
CA GLU A 67 -0.97 16.38 -28.29
C GLU A 67 -0.13 15.10 -28.31
N SER A 68 -0.44 14.18 -29.24
CA SER A 68 0.29 12.90 -29.43
C SER A 68 0.45 12.04 -28.16
N GLY A 69 -0.57 12.03 -27.29
CA GLY A 69 -0.51 11.32 -26.01
C GLY A 69 0.23 12.08 -24.91
N HIS A 70 0.40 13.40 -25.05
CA HIS A 70 1.02 14.24 -24.05
C HIS A 70 0.10 15.38 -23.65
N LEU A 71 0.05 15.67 -22.36
CA LEU A 71 -0.54 16.90 -21.85
C LEU A 71 0.45 18.04 -22.10
N VAL A 72 0.11 18.92 -23.03
CA VAL A 72 0.92 20.09 -23.36
C VAL A 72 0.30 21.32 -22.70
N MET A 73 1.13 22.08 -21.97
CA MET A 73 0.77 23.35 -21.36
C MET A 73 1.69 24.44 -21.89
N LYS A 74 1.13 25.37 -22.65
CA LYS A 74 1.83 26.55 -23.17
C LYS A 74 1.50 27.73 -22.27
N ASN A 75 2.53 28.36 -21.72
CA ASN A 75 2.40 29.53 -20.88
C ASN A 75 3.23 30.68 -21.43
N SER A 76 2.57 31.70 -21.94
CA SER A 76 3.16 32.95 -22.41
C SER A 76 2.83 34.14 -21.50
N GLU A 77 2.06 33.93 -20.44
CA GLU A 77 1.66 34.95 -19.49
C GLU A 77 2.52 34.86 -18.22
N ALA A 78 2.82 35.99 -17.58
CA ALA A 78 3.56 36.02 -16.30
C ALA A 78 2.69 35.57 -15.10
N VAL A 79 1.91 34.51 -15.26
CA VAL A 79 0.98 33.94 -14.27
C VAL A 79 1.21 32.45 -14.10
N GLU A 80 0.77 31.91 -12.97
CA GLU A 80 0.87 30.49 -12.67
C GLU A 80 -0.31 29.72 -13.25
N TYR A 81 -0.03 28.67 -14.02
CA TYR A 81 -1.01 27.68 -14.45
C TYR A 81 -0.77 26.40 -13.68
N ALA A 82 -1.83 25.81 -13.14
CA ALA A 82 -1.76 24.56 -12.41
C ALA A 82 -2.76 23.55 -12.94
N VAL A 83 -2.27 22.33 -13.13
CA VAL A 83 -3.06 21.12 -13.38
C VAL A 83 -3.06 20.31 -12.11
N LYS A 84 -4.25 19.98 -11.60
CA LYS A 84 -4.43 19.06 -10.47
C LYS A 84 -5.04 17.77 -10.98
N LEU A 85 -4.41 16.64 -10.68
CA LEU A 85 -4.86 15.29 -11.02
C LEU A 85 -5.56 14.69 -9.81
N PHE A 86 -6.87 14.41 -9.95
CA PHE A 86 -7.66 13.67 -8.98
C PHE A 86 -7.99 12.28 -9.54
N ASP A 87 -7.94 11.27 -8.69
CA ASP A 87 -8.37 9.91 -9.03
C ASP A 87 -8.65 9.16 -7.72
N ASP A 88 -9.61 8.25 -7.73
CA ASP A 88 -9.96 7.44 -6.54
C ASP A 88 -8.81 6.51 -6.11
N LYS A 89 -7.85 6.24 -7.00
CA LYS A 89 -6.61 5.50 -6.69
C LYS A 89 -5.51 6.39 -6.13
N VAL A 90 -5.60 7.71 -6.31
CA VAL A 90 -4.70 8.69 -5.71
C VAL A 90 -5.23 9.05 -4.32
N VAL A 91 -4.87 8.23 -3.34
CA VAL A 91 -5.30 8.37 -1.94
C VAL A 91 -4.13 8.69 -1.02
N LYS A 92 -4.45 9.19 0.17
CA LYS A 92 -3.42 9.44 1.16
C LYS A 92 -2.80 8.16 1.69
N CYS A 93 -1.48 8.16 1.83
CA CYS A 93 -0.68 7.08 2.40
C CYS A 93 0.62 7.65 2.96
N ASP A 94 1.20 6.98 3.94
CA ASP A 94 2.40 7.48 4.63
C ASP A 94 3.61 7.55 3.69
N ASN A 95 3.78 6.50 2.89
CA ASN A 95 4.90 6.33 1.98
C ASN A 95 4.39 6.17 0.56
N TYR A 96 5.00 6.87 -0.39
CA TYR A 96 4.60 6.80 -1.80
C TYR A 96 5.71 7.24 -2.74
N ILE A 97 5.48 6.96 -4.03
CA ILE A 97 6.32 7.37 -5.14
C ILE A 97 5.44 8.10 -6.14
N ILE A 98 5.88 9.28 -6.57
CA ILE A 98 5.35 9.97 -7.75
C ILE A 98 6.43 9.94 -8.81
N GLU A 99 6.06 9.59 -10.04
CA GLU A 99 6.93 9.69 -11.19
C GLU A 99 6.25 10.54 -12.27
N VAL A 100 6.93 11.59 -12.72
CA VAL A 100 6.47 12.50 -13.76
C VAL A 100 7.49 12.46 -14.88
N LYS A 101 7.08 12.01 -16.07
CA LYS A 101 7.89 12.15 -17.27
C LYS A 101 7.46 13.39 -18.03
N TYR A 102 8.40 14.28 -18.27
CA TYR A 102 8.13 15.60 -18.80
C TYR A 102 9.21 16.04 -19.79
N LYS A 103 8.86 16.99 -20.63
CA LYS A 103 9.76 17.76 -21.48
C LYS A 103 9.42 19.23 -21.30
N LEU A 104 10.42 20.05 -20.99
CA LEU A 104 10.27 21.49 -20.88
C LEU A 104 11.06 22.16 -21.99
N THR A 105 10.34 22.85 -22.87
CA THR A 105 10.93 23.68 -23.92
C THR A 105 10.65 25.14 -23.57
N ALA A 106 11.70 25.89 -23.21
CA ALA A 106 11.58 27.30 -22.89
C ALA A 106 12.56 28.09 -23.77
N THR A 107 12.15 29.28 -24.22
CA THR A 107 13.12 30.23 -24.79
C THR A 107 14.10 30.67 -23.69
N ALA A 108 15.34 31.03 -24.05
CA ALA A 108 16.37 31.41 -23.08
C ALA A 108 15.96 32.56 -22.13
N ALA A 109 14.96 33.35 -22.54
CA ALA A 109 14.43 34.48 -21.79
C ALA A 109 13.24 34.10 -20.88
N ALA A 110 12.43 33.09 -21.24
CA ALA A 110 11.23 32.68 -20.50
C ALA A 110 11.52 32.14 -19.08
N ASN A 111 12.75 31.63 -18.86
CA ASN A 111 13.25 31.04 -17.62
C ASN A 111 12.16 30.29 -16.85
N THR A 112 11.47 29.35 -17.50
CA THR A 112 10.25 28.75 -16.95
C THR A 112 10.62 27.86 -15.77
N ALA A 113 10.09 28.15 -14.59
CA ALA A 113 10.12 27.21 -13.48
C ALA A 113 8.85 26.37 -13.54
N PHE A 114 8.99 25.05 -13.42
CA PHE A 114 7.84 24.21 -13.12
C PHE A 114 7.98 23.60 -11.72
N GLN A 115 6.84 23.33 -11.12
CA GLN A 115 6.74 22.85 -9.76
C GLN A 115 5.89 21.59 -9.75
N VAL A 116 6.30 20.63 -8.92
CA VAL A 116 5.51 19.43 -8.64
C VAL A 116 5.16 19.44 -7.17
N PHE A 117 3.88 19.29 -6.89
CA PHE A 117 3.34 19.10 -5.56
C PHE A 117 2.70 17.72 -5.45
N GLY A 118 3.05 17.01 -4.38
CA GLY A 118 2.46 15.72 -4.03
C GLY A 118 1.78 15.84 -2.68
N TYR A 119 0.45 15.76 -2.68
CA TYR A 119 -0.39 15.88 -1.49
C TYR A 119 -0.86 14.53 -0.94
N LEU A 120 -0.09 13.48 -1.23
CA LEU A 120 -0.46 12.09 -0.95
C LEU A 120 -0.05 11.66 0.47
N SER A 121 0.78 12.41 1.20
CA SER A 121 1.13 11.98 2.58
C SER A 121 0.05 12.35 3.59
N ASN A 122 -0.09 11.51 4.63
CA ASN A 122 -0.84 11.82 5.84
C ASN A 122 -0.11 12.90 6.66
N GLY A 123 -0.25 14.16 6.24
CA GLY A 123 0.26 15.31 6.99
C GLY A 123 1.52 15.95 6.43
N PHE A 124 2.09 15.44 5.33
CA PHE A 124 3.26 16.04 4.64
C PHE A 124 3.07 16.17 3.13
N ARG A 125 3.80 17.09 2.49
CA ARG A 125 3.70 17.30 1.04
C ARG A 125 5.04 17.51 0.37
N ILE A 126 5.15 17.07 -0.87
CA ILE A 126 6.20 17.52 -1.78
C ILE A 126 5.87 18.93 -2.26
N HIS A 127 6.88 19.79 -2.30
CA HIS A 127 6.89 21.02 -3.10
C HIS A 127 8.27 21.12 -3.71
N SER A 128 8.38 20.61 -4.92
CA SER A 128 9.61 20.66 -5.70
C SER A 128 9.54 21.77 -6.73
N GLN A 129 10.66 22.41 -7.02
CA GLN A 129 10.78 23.38 -8.10
C GLN A 129 11.98 23.02 -8.97
N ILE A 130 11.76 23.10 -10.27
CA ILE A 130 12.72 22.72 -11.30
C ILE A 130 12.96 23.95 -12.16
N GLY A 131 14.16 24.50 -12.02
CA GLY A 131 14.66 25.61 -12.82
C GLY A 131 15.57 25.12 -13.94
N LYS A 132 16.17 26.06 -14.68
CA LYS A 132 17.04 25.77 -15.81
C LYS A 132 18.23 24.88 -15.46
N ASP A 133 18.87 25.15 -14.32
CA ASP A 133 20.13 24.54 -13.88
C ASP A 133 20.08 23.99 -12.45
N LEU A 134 18.87 23.86 -11.89
CA LEU A 134 18.66 23.44 -10.52
C LEU A 134 17.38 22.62 -10.32
N ILE A 135 17.43 21.72 -9.34
CA ILE A 135 16.27 21.06 -8.75
C ILE A 135 16.30 21.35 -7.26
N ARG A 136 15.14 21.74 -6.70
CA ARG A 136 15.03 22.00 -5.27
C ARG A 136 13.76 21.41 -4.66
N LEU A 137 13.85 21.11 -3.36
CA LEU A 137 12.76 20.59 -2.54
C LEU A 137 12.59 21.47 -1.30
N ARG A 138 11.34 21.84 -0.99
CA ARG A 138 11.04 22.78 0.10
C ARG A 138 11.03 22.08 1.47
N LYS A 139 11.78 22.65 2.41
CA LYS A 139 11.90 22.23 3.81
C LYS A 139 10.75 22.74 4.69
N PRO A 140 10.58 22.22 5.93
CA PRO A 140 9.51 22.63 6.84
C PRO A 140 9.57 24.11 7.24
N ASP A 141 10.78 24.67 7.35
CA ASP A 141 11.03 26.09 7.66
C ASP A 141 10.71 27.04 6.49
N GLY A 142 10.29 26.50 5.34
CA GLY A 142 9.95 27.24 4.14
C GLY A 142 11.13 27.53 3.21
N THR A 143 12.37 27.21 3.61
CA THR A 143 13.58 27.29 2.78
C THR A 143 13.66 26.10 1.83
N PHE A 144 14.69 26.06 0.97
CA PHE A 144 14.89 25.00 -0.02
C PHE A 144 16.20 24.26 0.23
N GLU A 145 16.15 22.95 0.04
CA GLU A 145 17.33 22.14 -0.24
C GLU A 145 17.48 22.01 -1.76
N GLU A 146 18.68 22.18 -2.31
CA GLU A 146 18.86 22.32 -3.76
C GLU A 146 20.10 21.62 -4.31
N THR A 147 19.98 21.16 -5.56
CA THR A 147 21.05 20.59 -6.37
C THR A 147 21.25 21.49 -7.57
N LYS A 148 22.47 21.97 -7.79
CA LYS A 148 22.86 22.85 -8.91
C LYS A 148 23.68 22.11 -9.96
N GLY A 149 23.79 22.69 -11.14
CA GLY A 149 24.60 22.14 -12.24
C GLY A 149 23.96 20.92 -12.89
N VAL A 150 22.64 20.80 -12.78
CA VAL A 150 21.82 19.79 -13.46
C VAL A 150 21.21 20.40 -14.71
N THR A 151 20.81 19.60 -15.70
CA THR A 151 20.23 20.10 -16.96
C THR A 151 18.81 19.57 -17.20
N PRO A 152 17.83 19.87 -16.32
CA PRO A 152 16.46 19.33 -16.43
C PRO A 152 15.60 20.03 -17.50
N GLN A 153 16.17 20.97 -18.26
CA GLN A 153 15.50 21.82 -19.26
C GLN A 153 16.34 21.95 -20.54
N ASP A 154 16.74 20.85 -21.14
CA ASP A 154 17.53 20.83 -22.39
C ASP A 154 16.69 20.58 -23.65
N GLY A 155 15.36 20.47 -23.50
CA GLY A 155 14.43 20.18 -24.58
C GLY A 155 14.21 18.68 -24.81
N GLU A 156 14.81 17.80 -24.03
CA GLU A 156 14.54 16.37 -24.03
C GLU A 156 13.51 15.96 -22.97
N TYR A 157 13.08 14.71 -23.05
CA TYR A 157 12.24 14.11 -22.00
C TYR A 157 13.11 13.63 -20.85
N HIS A 158 12.73 14.06 -19.64
CA HIS A 158 13.31 13.58 -18.39
C HIS A 158 12.24 12.96 -17.50
N THR A 159 12.69 12.13 -16.57
CA THR A 159 11.88 11.53 -15.54
C THR A 159 12.23 12.10 -14.18
N LEU A 160 11.29 12.84 -13.58
CA LEU A 160 11.36 13.21 -12.18
C LEU A 160 10.65 12.18 -11.34
N ARG A 161 11.32 11.74 -10.29
CA ARG A 161 10.77 10.81 -9.34
C ARG A 161 10.92 11.33 -7.93
N TYR A 162 9.84 11.24 -7.18
CA TYR A 162 9.76 11.64 -5.79
C TYR A 162 9.44 10.42 -4.96
N GLU A 163 10.28 10.11 -3.97
CA GLU A 163 10.01 9.06 -2.99
C GLU A 163 9.82 9.68 -1.63
N VAL A 164 8.65 9.43 -1.04
CA VAL A 164 8.28 9.94 0.28
C VAL A 164 8.25 8.80 1.27
N LYS A 165 8.91 9.02 2.40
CA LYS A 165 8.86 8.16 3.57
C LYS A 165 8.38 8.96 4.76
N ALA A 166 7.17 8.70 5.26
CA ALA A 166 6.69 9.27 6.51
C ALA A 166 6.97 8.32 7.68
N GLY A 167 7.30 8.93 8.83
CA GLY A 167 7.37 8.28 10.12
C GLY A 167 6.61 9.10 11.17
N GLU A 168 6.74 8.74 12.44
CA GLU A 168 6.10 9.47 13.54
C GLU A 168 6.53 10.95 13.54
N GLY A 169 5.58 11.85 13.24
CA GLY A 169 5.76 13.30 13.32
C GLY A 169 6.66 13.95 12.26
N LYS A 170 7.20 13.20 11.30
CA LYS A 170 8.05 13.73 10.21
C LYS A 170 7.93 12.90 8.93
N ALA A 171 8.19 13.51 7.78
CA ALA A 171 8.40 12.78 6.54
C ALA A 171 9.62 13.30 5.79
N THR A 172 10.32 12.41 5.11
CA THR A 172 11.47 12.72 4.28
C THR A 172 11.11 12.47 2.81
N GLY A 173 11.49 13.38 1.93
CA GLY A 173 11.32 13.25 0.49
C GLY A 173 12.66 13.21 -0.22
N SER A 174 12.84 12.27 -1.14
CA SER A 174 13.98 12.18 -2.05
C SER A 174 13.54 12.44 -3.48
N VAL A 175 14.32 13.24 -4.21
CA VAL A 175 14.09 13.56 -5.62
C VAL A 175 15.17 12.89 -6.47
N PHE A 176 14.75 12.28 -7.56
CA PHE A 176 15.62 11.70 -8.58
C PHE A 176 15.29 12.31 -9.94
N LEU A 177 16.33 12.58 -10.73
CA LEU A 177 16.22 12.96 -12.15
C LEU A 177 16.89 11.85 -12.95
N ASP A 178 16.13 11.21 -13.85
CA ASP A 178 16.61 10.11 -14.70
C ASP A 178 17.31 9.00 -13.91
N GLY A 179 16.78 8.69 -12.72
CA GLY A 179 17.31 7.67 -11.81
C GLY A 179 18.51 8.11 -10.97
N LYS A 180 19.10 9.28 -11.23
CA LYS A 180 20.17 9.86 -10.40
C LYS A 180 19.57 10.63 -9.23
N HIS A 181 20.07 10.39 -8.03
CA HIS A 181 19.65 11.14 -6.83
C HIS A 181 20.06 12.61 -6.93
N MET A 182 19.09 13.50 -6.69
CA MET A 182 19.29 14.95 -6.72
C MET A 182 19.39 15.49 -5.30
N VAL A 183 18.30 15.38 -4.53
CA VAL A 183 18.17 16.01 -3.21
C VAL A 183 17.31 15.15 -2.28
N THR A 184 17.60 15.21 -0.98
CA THR A 184 16.76 14.66 0.07
C THR A 184 16.58 15.70 1.17
N CYS A 185 15.35 15.91 1.64
CA CYS A 185 15.12 16.71 2.84
C CYS A 185 13.83 16.31 3.56
N ASP A 186 13.66 16.81 4.78
CA ASP A 186 12.39 16.73 5.48
C ASP A 186 11.32 17.57 4.76
N LEU A 187 10.08 17.08 4.78
CA LEU A 187 8.96 17.64 4.07
C LEU A 187 8.14 18.56 4.96
N GLN A 188 7.62 19.63 4.36
CA GLN A 188 6.68 20.53 5.03
C GLN A 188 5.32 19.84 5.28
N ALA A 189 4.57 20.39 6.24
CA ALA A 189 3.23 19.91 6.55
C ALA A 189 2.24 20.05 5.37
N ASN A 190 1.31 19.11 5.29
CA ASN A 190 0.18 19.09 4.37
C ASN A 190 -1.08 19.61 5.06
N GLY A 191 -1.59 20.75 4.59
CA GLY A 191 -2.82 21.36 5.10
C GLY A 191 -4.11 20.97 4.36
N THR A 192 -4.04 20.19 3.27
CA THR A 192 -5.27 19.77 2.55
C THR A 192 -5.81 18.45 3.09
N LYS A 193 -7.12 18.26 3.03
CA LYS A 193 -7.78 16.97 3.31
C LYS A 193 -7.68 16.01 2.12
N ASP A 194 -7.64 16.55 0.91
CA ASP A 194 -7.66 15.78 -0.33
C ASP A 194 -6.26 15.26 -0.71
N ALA A 195 -6.22 14.14 -1.42
CA ALA A 195 -5.03 13.61 -2.07
C ALA A 195 -5.07 13.95 -3.56
N PHE A 196 -3.98 14.55 -4.07
CA PHE A 196 -3.83 14.85 -5.49
C PHE A 196 -2.35 15.11 -5.83
N VAL A 197 -2.02 14.98 -7.11
CA VAL A 197 -0.76 15.49 -7.68
C VAL A 197 -1.06 16.79 -8.40
N GLN A 198 -0.26 17.83 -8.17
CA GLN A 198 -0.40 19.11 -8.83
C GLN A 198 0.89 19.49 -9.54
N ILE A 199 0.78 19.87 -10.80
CA ILE A 199 1.89 20.37 -11.61
C ILE A 199 1.60 21.82 -11.94
N VAL A 200 2.55 22.69 -11.64
CA VAL A 200 2.44 24.14 -11.85
C VAL A 200 3.52 24.58 -12.82
N THR A 201 3.16 25.40 -13.79
CA THR A 201 4.09 26.07 -14.69
C THR A 201 3.91 27.58 -14.60
N LYS A 202 5.01 28.33 -14.69
CA LYS A 202 5.01 29.79 -14.68
C LYS A 202 6.07 30.32 -15.65
N ALA A 203 5.67 31.14 -16.61
CA ALA A 203 6.61 31.95 -17.36
C ALA A 203 7.08 33.12 -16.48
N ASN A 204 8.39 33.38 -16.46
CA ASN A 204 8.93 34.47 -15.64
C ASN A 204 8.73 35.85 -16.28
N LYS A 205 8.40 35.90 -17.59
CA LYS A 205 8.18 37.14 -18.33
C LYS A 205 7.04 36.96 -19.33
N ALA A 206 6.12 37.93 -19.37
CA ALA A 206 5.01 37.93 -20.32
C ALA A 206 5.51 38.09 -21.77
N GLY A 207 4.89 37.38 -22.69
CA GLY A 207 5.22 37.37 -24.12
C GLY A 207 6.30 36.36 -24.53
N GLU A 208 6.89 35.65 -23.57
CA GLU A 208 7.90 34.61 -23.82
C GLU A 208 7.31 33.24 -23.45
N GLU A 209 6.96 32.46 -24.47
CA GLU A 209 6.30 31.17 -24.27
C GLU A 209 7.26 30.11 -23.73
N GLY A 210 6.85 29.46 -22.64
CA GLY A 210 7.38 28.19 -22.17
C GLY A 210 6.35 27.07 -22.41
N VAL A 211 6.82 25.93 -22.89
CA VAL A 211 6.00 24.75 -23.19
C VAL A 211 6.42 23.60 -22.29
N LEU A 212 5.53 23.22 -21.36
CA LEU A 212 5.68 22.02 -20.54
C LEU A 212 4.82 20.91 -21.16
N SER A 213 5.46 19.85 -21.62
CA SER A 213 4.80 18.63 -22.09
C SER A 213 4.96 17.55 -21.02
N ILE A 214 3.86 16.91 -20.61
CA ILE A 214 3.86 15.82 -19.64
C ILE A 214 3.43 14.57 -20.40
N ASP A 215 4.32 13.57 -20.41
CA ASP A 215 4.08 12.27 -21.04
C ASP A 215 3.22 11.41 -20.12
N TYR A 216 3.63 11.29 -18.86
CA TYR A 216 2.84 10.58 -17.87
C TYR A 216 3.03 11.12 -16.46
N VAL A 217 2.03 10.81 -15.62
CA VAL A 217 2.14 10.85 -14.17
C VAL A 217 1.78 9.48 -13.60
N LYS A 218 2.68 8.91 -12.80
CA LYS A 218 2.46 7.63 -12.13
C LYS A 218 2.54 7.80 -10.63
N VAL A 219 1.72 7.04 -9.92
CA VAL A 219 1.70 7.00 -8.47
C VAL A 219 1.81 5.55 -8.00
N LYS A 220 2.69 5.32 -7.03
CA LYS A 220 2.81 4.07 -6.31
C LYS A 220 2.71 4.34 -4.81
N LYS A 221 1.71 3.79 -4.15
CA LYS A 221 1.63 3.70 -2.69
C LYS A 221 2.65 2.66 -2.24
N ILE A 222 3.46 3.00 -1.23
CA ILE A 222 4.35 2.05 -0.57
C ILE A 222 3.66 1.65 0.74
N VAL A 223 2.83 0.64 0.64
CA VAL A 223 2.11 0.05 1.77
C VAL A 223 2.71 -1.32 2.11
N PRO A 224 2.52 -1.82 3.33
CA PRO A 224 2.79 -3.21 3.64
C PRO A 224 2.15 -4.13 2.59
N GLU A 225 2.90 -5.14 2.13
CA GLU A 225 2.34 -6.24 1.36
C GLU A 225 1.98 -7.38 2.31
N GLN A 226 0.92 -8.13 2.00
CA GLN A 226 0.52 -9.28 2.80
C GLN A 226 1.61 -10.37 2.74
N HIS A 227 1.90 -10.99 3.88
CA HIS A 227 2.85 -12.09 3.96
C HIS A 227 2.18 -13.44 3.71
N ILE A 228 2.89 -14.32 3.00
CA ILE A 228 2.51 -15.72 2.83
C ILE A 228 2.92 -16.47 4.10
N VAL A 229 1.93 -16.96 4.84
CA VAL A 229 2.12 -17.83 6.00
C VAL A 229 2.21 -19.28 5.52
N PRO A 230 3.38 -19.93 5.69
CA PRO A 230 3.61 -21.27 5.16
C PRO A 230 2.90 -22.36 5.95
N GLU A 231 2.69 -22.14 7.25
CA GLU A 231 2.07 -23.10 8.15
C GLU A 231 1.22 -22.37 9.18
N TRP A 232 0.00 -22.86 9.40
CA TRP A 232 -0.96 -22.30 10.34
C TRP A 232 -1.02 -23.16 11.59
N SER A 233 -0.71 -22.59 12.75
CA SER A 233 -0.72 -23.34 14.01
C SER A 233 -2.13 -23.76 14.39
N PHE A 234 -3.12 -22.91 14.12
CA PHE A 234 -4.53 -23.20 14.31
C PHE A 234 -5.29 -22.91 13.00
N GLU A 235 -6.15 -23.82 12.57
CA GLU A 235 -7.04 -23.69 11.42
C GLU A 235 -8.34 -24.45 11.71
N GLU A 236 -9.48 -23.81 11.45
CA GLU A 236 -10.82 -24.37 11.61
C GLU A 236 -11.64 -24.05 10.35
N THR A 237 -12.12 -25.09 9.67
CA THR A 237 -12.88 -25.03 8.40
C THR A 237 -14.35 -25.44 8.54
N PHE A 238 -14.86 -25.59 9.77
CA PHE A 238 -16.28 -25.82 10.09
C PHE A 238 -16.95 -26.94 9.28
N ASP A 239 -16.23 -28.01 8.93
CA ASP A 239 -16.73 -29.16 8.17
C ASP A 239 -17.43 -30.22 9.03
N GLY A 240 -17.37 -30.07 10.35
CA GLY A 240 -17.98 -30.94 11.35
C GLY A 240 -19.36 -30.51 11.86
N ALA A 241 -19.96 -31.32 12.74
CA ALA A 241 -21.15 -30.93 13.48
C ALA A 241 -20.80 -29.96 14.62
N ILE A 242 -21.74 -29.15 15.09
CA ILE A 242 -21.46 -28.16 16.13
C ILE A 242 -20.91 -28.76 17.43
N ASP A 243 -21.30 -30.00 17.75
CA ASP A 243 -20.82 -30.77 18.90
C ASP A 243 -19.32 -31.12 18.81
N SER A 244 -18.70 -31.02 17.63
CA SER A 244 -17.25 -31.19 17.47
C SER A 244 -16.45 -29.97 17.92
N LEU A 245 -17.09 -28.81 18.14
CA LEU A 245 -16.46 -27.57 18.59
C LEU A 245 -16.29 -27.54 20.12
N THR A 246 -15.49 -28.47 20.65
CA THR A 246 -15.22 -28.56 22.10
C THR A 246 -14.60 -27.26 22.62
N GLY A 247 -15.15 -26.71 23.71
CA GLY A 247 -14.65 -25.48 24.35
C GLY A 247 -15.26 -24.18 23.82
N TRP A 248 -16.23 -24.26 22.92
CA TRP A 248 -16.95 -23.09 22.40
C TRP A 248 -18.19 -22.79 23.24
N ASN A 249 -18.36 -21.53 23.60
CA ASN A 249 -19.60 -21.06 24.24
C ASN A 249 -20.53 -20.52 23.16
N LEU A 250 -21.57 -21.27 22.83
CA LEU A 250 -22.51 -20.96 21.77
C LEU A 250 -23.83 -20.43 22.35
N PRO A 251 -24.47 -19.43 21.72
CA PRO A 251 -25.78 -18.95 22.13
C PRO A 251 -26.85 -20.01 21.83
N ALA A 252 -27.74 -20.23 22.79
CA ALA A 252 -28.95 -21.03 22.61
C ALA A 252 -30.14 -20.26 23.22
N GLU A 253 -30.57 -19.19 22.53
CA GLU A 253 -31.68 -18.33 22.95
C GLU A 253 -32.52 -17.96 21.72
N GLU A 254 -33.83 -17.77 21.88
CA GLU A 254 -34.68 -17.29 20.80
C GLU A 254 -34.19 -15.95 20.23
N GLY A 255 -33.91 -15.89 18.93
CA GLY A 255 -33.32 -14.74 18.24
C GLY A 255 -31.79 -14.66 18.31
N ARG A 256 -31.11 -15.65 18.90
CA ARG A 256 -29.64 -15.77 18.90
C ARG A 256 -29.22 -17.22 18.69
N SER A 257 -28.56 -17.50 17.58
CA SER A 257 -28.13 -18.85 17.26
C SER A 257 -26.73 -18.90 16.66
N ALA A 258 -26.09 -20.05 16.83
CA ALA A 258 -24.93 -20.46 16.08
C ALA A 258 -25.19 -21.89 15.57
N GLU A 259 -24.93 -22.12 14.28
CA GLU A 259 -25.10 -23.43 13.63
C GLU A 259 -23.98 -23.65 12.61
N ILE A 260 -23.66 -24.91 12.31
CA ILE A 260 -22.81 -25.27 11.18
C ILE A 260 -23.72 -25.82 10.08
N SER A 261 -23.65 -25.23 8.89
CA SER A 261 -24.39 -25.67 7.70
C SER A 261 -23.47 -25.62 6.50
N ASP A 262 -23.40 -26.71 5.73
CA ASP A 262 -22.64 -26.79 4.48
C ASP A 262 -21.16 -26.36 4.60
N GLY A 263 -20.51 -26.71 5.71
CA GLY A 263 -19.11 -26.35 5.96
C GLY A 263 -18.91 -24.91 6.42
N ILE A 264 -19.96 -24.21 6.85
CA ILE A 264 -19.92 -22.79 7.22
C ILE A 264 -20.51 -22.62 8.61
N LEU A 265 -19.80 -21.89 9.48
CA LEU A 265 -20.36 -21.42 10.75
C LEU A 265 -21.28 -20.23 10.50
N VAL A 266 -22.55 -20.35 10.87
CA VAL A 266 -23.55 -19.30 10.75
C VAL A 266 -23.96 -18.81 12.14
N ILE A 267 -23.73 -17.53 12.40
CA ILE A 267 -24.13 -16.86 13.65
C ILE A 267 -25.23 -15.85 13.31
N LYS A 268 -26.34 -15.88 14.04
CA LYS A 268 -27.48 -14.96 13.86
C LYS A 268 -27.77 -14.24 15.17
N ASN A 269 -28.09 -12.96 15.07
CA ASN A 269 -28.58 -12.16 16.18
C ASN A 269 -29.70 -11.22 15.71
N SER A 270 -30.86 -11.31 16.34
CA SER A 270 -32.02 -10.43 16.15
C SER A 270 -32.48 -9.74 17.45
N LYS A 271 -31.66 -9.81 18.50
CA LYS A 271 -31.94 -9.25 19.83
C LYS A 271 -30.88 -8.23 20.21
N LYS A 272 -31.32 -7.08 20.75
CA LYS A 272 -30.43 -6.02 21.23
C LYS A 272 -29.31 -6.58 22.09
N GLY A 273 -28.08 -6.19 21.80
CA GLY A 273 -26.89 -6.62 22.53
C GLY A 273 -26.03 -7.56 21.72
N GLU A 274 -25.15 -8.30 22.41
CA GLU A 274 -24.06 -9.05 21.79
C GLU A 274 -24.28 -10.55 21.88
N VAL A 275 -24.02 -11.24 20.78
CA VAL A 275 -23.71 -12.68 20.75
C VAL A 275 -22.20 -12.81 20.71
N VAL A 276 -21.62 -13.61 21.60
CA VAL A 276 -20.17 -13.82 21.69
C VAL A 276 -19.86 -15.30 21.54
N ILE A 277 -19.08 -15.65 20.52
CA ILE A 277 -18.52 -16.97 20.32
C ILE A 277 -17.05 -16.94 20.74
N ASN A 278 -16.71 -17.80 21.70
CA ASN A 278 -15.37 -17.95 22.23
C ASN A 278 -14.70 -19.17 21.58
N ILE A 279 -13.56 -18.98 20.93
CA ILE A 279 -12.79 -20.03 20.27
C ILE A 279 -11.53 -20.27 21.09
N GLN A 280 -11.57 -21.33 21.90
CA GLN A 280 -10.45 -21.77 22.74
C GLN A 280 -9.86 -23.06 22.18
N ASN A 281 -8.55 -23.05 21.93
CA ASN A 281 -7.80 -24.21 21.46
C ASN A 281 -6.36 -24.10 21.98
N GLU A 282 -5.73 -25.21 22.32
CA GLU A 282 -4.34 -25.23 22.82
C GLU A 282 -3.34 -24.65 21.82
N LYS A 283 -3.65 -24.69 20.51
CA LYS A 283 -2.83 -24.12 19.44
C LYS A 283 -3.00 -22.60 19.30
N ILE A 284 -3.97 -22.01 20.00
CA ILE A 284 -4.12 -20.55 20.16
C ILE A 284 -3.39 -20.16 21.45
N ALA A 285 -2.08 -19.93 21.32
CA ALA A 285 -1.19 -19.61 22.43
C ALA A 285 -0.63 -18.18 22.34
N LYS A 286 -0.18 -17.62 23.46
CA LYS A 286 0.48 -16.32 23.50
C LYS A 286 1.75 -16.31 22.63
N THR A 287 1.99 -15.21 21.92
CA THR A 287 3.17 -15.04 21.08
C THR A 287 3.53 -13.56 20.86
N GLY A 288 4.80 -13.31 20.56
CA GLY A 288 5.33 -11.97 20.25
C GLY A 288 5.02 -11.47 18.84
N SER A 289 4.63 -12.29 17.88
CA SER A 289 4.16 -11.79 16.57
C SER A 289 3.30 -12.86 15.92
N PHE A 290 2.22 -12.44 15.28
CA PHE A 290 1.26 -13.39 14.75
C PHE A 290 0.48 -12.87 13.56
N ALA A 291 -0.09 -13.83 12.84
CA ALA A 291 -1.02 -13.58 11.77
C ALA A 291 -2.35 -14.26 12.13
N LEU A 292 -3.46 -13.55 11.90
CA LEU A 292 -4.83 -14.02 12.09
C LEU A 292 -5.61 -13.78 10.81
N GLU A 293 -6.44 -14.73 10.42
CA GLU A 293 -7.23 -14.64 9.20
C GLU A 293 -8.60 -15.26 9.39
N MET A 294 -9.62 -14.60 8.86
CA MET A 294 -11.00 -15.06 8.86
C MET A 294 -11.59 -14.80 7.48
N LYS A 295 -12.10 -15.84 6.82
CA LYS A 295 -12.90 -15.69 5.62
C LYS A 295 -14.37 -15.71 6.01
N ALA A 296 -15.07 -14.60 5.81
CA ALA A 296 -16.42 -14.44 6.29
C ALA A 296 -17.27 -13.52 5.41
N ARG A 297 -18.59 -13.66 5.56
CA ARG A 297 -19.61 -12.81 4.97
C ARG A 297 -20.50 -12.26 6.08
N PRO A 298 -20.30 -11.00 6.50
CA PRO A 298 -21.24 -10.31 7.37
C PRO A 298 -22.47 -9.86 6.58
N THR A 299 -23.64 -9.86 7.21
CA THR A 299 -24.88 -9.31 6.66
C THR A 299 -25.59 -8.56 7.77
N PHE A 300 -26.00 -7.33 7.48
CA PHE A 300 -26.67 -6.46 8.44
C PHE A 300 -27.96 -5.93 7.84
N THR A 301 -28.96 -5.71 8.69
CA THR A 301 -30.01 -4.75 8.38
C THR A 301 -29.37 -3.36 8.30
N PRO A 302 -29.64 -2.54 7.27
CA PRO A 302 -29.07 -1.21 7.14
C PRO A 302 -29.47 -0.24 8.25
N THR A 303 -28.80 -0.33 9.39
CA THR A 303 -28.97 0.50 10.58
C THR A 303 -27.60 0.81 11.19
N ALA A 304 -27.43 2.03 11.72
CA ALA A 304 -26.11 2.62 12.00
C ALA A 304 -25.29 1.99 13.15
N GLY A 305 -25.67 0.83 13.67
CA GLY A 305 -25.07 0.25 14.89
C GLY A 305 -24.63 -1.20 14.82
N SER A 306 -25.17 -2.01 13.90
CA SER A 306 -24.86 -3.43 13.81
C SER A 306 -23.41 -3.65 13.38
N ARG A 307 -22.74 -4.63 13.99
CA ARG A 307 -21.32 -4.90 13.74
C ARG A 307 -20.96 -6.34 14.02
N VAL A 308 -19.91 -6.78 13.33
CA VAL A 308 -19.13 -7.97 13.68
C VAL A 308 -17.83 -7.51 14.31
N SER A 309 -17.44 -8.06 15.45
CA SER A 309 -16.09 -7.88 15.99
C SER A 309 -15.30 -9.19 15.91
N LEU A 310 -14.06 -9.10 15.43
CA LEU A 310 -13.05 -10.14 15.61
C LEU A 310 -12.06 -9.66 16.66
N ILE A 311 -11.97 -10.39 17.77
CA ILE A 311 -11.11 -10.06 18.89
C ILE A 311 -10.13 -11.21 19.07
N SER A 312 -8.84 -10.91 19.19
CA SER A 312 -7.82 -11.93 19.43
C SER A 312 -6.89 -11.52 20.56
N PHE A 313 -6.70 -12.43 21.51
CA PHE A 313 -5.81 -12.25 22.66
C PHE A 313 -4.52 -13.07 22.49
N MET A 314 -4.10 -13.35 21.26
CA MET A 314 -2.91 -14.14 20.97
C MET A 314 -1.60 -13.36 21.20
N GLY A 315 -1.64 -12.03 21.18
CA GLY A 315 -0.47 -11.19 21.47
C GLY A 315 -0.05 -11.25 22.93
N GLU A 316 1.25 -11.33 23.18
CA GLU A 316 1.84 -11.13 24.51
C GLU A 316 1.59 -9.70 24.99
N GLY A 317 0.69 -9.53 25.96
CA GLY A 317 0.31 -8.21 26.49
C GLY A 317 -0.51 -7.32 25.55
N PHE A 318 -0.96 -7.80 24.39
CA PHE A 318 -1.75 -7.03 23.42
C PHE A 318 -2.93 -7.83 22.85
N ARG A 319 -3.98 -7.13 22.41
CA ARG A 319 -5.12 -7.73 21.70
C ARG A 319 -5.45 -7.04 20.38
N ILE A 320 -5.96 -7.81 19.43
CA ILE A 320 -6.75 -7.26 18.32
C ILE A 320 -8.16 -7.03 18.85
N HIS A 321 -8.74 -5.86 18.57
CA HIS A 321 -10.19 -5.65 18.63
C HIS A 321 -10.59 -4.95 17.33
N SER A 322 -10.99 -5.76 16.35
CA SER A 322 -11.44 -5.26 15.06
C SER A 322 -12.96 -5.27 14.98
N GLN A 323 -13.53 -4.30 14.26
CA GLN A 323 -14.95 -4.22 13.93
C GLN A 323 -15.12 -4.15 12.42
N ILE A 324 -16.10 -4.90 11.92
CA ILE A 324 -16.55 -4.89 10.53
C ILE A 324 -17.99 -4.35 10.54
N LYS A 325 -18.18 -3.28 9.77
CA LYS A 325 -19.46 -2.62 9.49
C LYS A 325 -19.63 -2.46 7.98
N GLU A 326 -20.76 -1.95 7.54
CA GLU A 326 -21.04 -1.70 6.12
C GLU A 326 -19.91 -0.91 5.44
N GLY A 327 -19.14 -1.59 4.59
CA GLY A 327 -18.03 -1.02 3.83
C GLY A 327 -16.77 -0.65 4.62
N ILE A 328 -16.71 -0.92 5.93
CA ILE A 328 -15.63 -0.41 6.80
C ILE A 328 -15.09 -1.52 7.70
N VAL A 329 -13.76 -1.67 7.73
CA VAL A 329 -13.06 -2.37 8.80
C VAL A 329 -12.38 -1.34 9.69
N SER A 330 -12.49 -1.52 11.00
CA SER A 330 -11.83 -0.70 11.99
C SER A 330 -11.04 -1.56 12.98
N ALA A 331 -9.97 -1.03 13.57
CA ALA A 331 -9.28 -1.63 14.70
C ALA A 331 -9.12 -0.62 15.82
N GLN A 332 -9.38 -1.06 17.05
CA GLN A 332 -9.30 -0.24 18.25
C GLN A 332 -7.83 -0.04 18.65
N ASN A 333 -7.42 1.22 18.80
CA ASN A 333 -6.17 1.62 19.45
C ASN A 333 -6.46 2.28 20.81
N THR A 334 -5.44 2.77 21.53
CA THR A 334 -5.55 3.26 22.91
C THR A 334 -6.63 4.33 23.10
N ASP A 335 -6.74 5.26 22.16
CA ASP A 335 -7.60 6.45 22.30
C ASP A 335 -8.58 6.65 21.13
N SER A 336 -8.57 5.76 20.12
CA SER A 336 -9.33 5.93 18.88
C SER A 336 -9.51 4.62 18.08
N TRP A 337 -9.97 4.75 16.84
CA TRP A 337 -10.11 3.66 15.89
C TRP A 337 -9.38 4.01 14.59
N SER A 338 -8.48 3.14 14.14
CA SER A 338 -7.98 3.18 12.76
C SER A 338 -9.01 2.48 11.87
N SER A 339 -9.33 3.02 10.69
CA SER A 339 -10.34 2.45 9.80
C SER A 339 -9.93 2.53 8.35
N GLY A 340 -10.42 1.59 7.54
CA GLY A 340 -10.28 1.57 6.10
C GLY A 340 -11.54 1.05 5.42
N ASN A 341 -11.81 1.57 4.24
CA ASN A 341 -12.98 1.19 3.45
C ASN A 341 -12.65 0.02 2.52
N PHE A 342 -13.63 -0.83 2.27
CA PHE A 342 -13.59 -1.91 1.28
C PHE A 342 -14.97 -2.13 0.67
N ALA A 343 -15.04 -2.88 -0.42
CA ALA A 343 -16.31 -3.20 -1.07
C ALA A 343 -17.05 -4.33 -0.31
N ASN A 344 -17.81 -4.00 0.74
CA ASN A 344 -18.47 -4.98 1.63
C ASN A 344 -19.91 -5.36 1.21
N ASN A 345 -20.57 -4.58 0.35
CA ASN A 345 -22.00 -4.75 0.03
C ASN A 345 -22.25 -5.56 -1.25
N ASP A 346 -21.31 -6.43 -1.64
CA ASP A 346 -21.47 -7.28 -2.83
C ASP A 346 -22.08 -8.66 -2.53
N GLY A 347 -22.37 -8.94 -1.25
CA GLY A 347 -22.96 -10.20 -0.79
C GLY A 347 -22.00 -11.39 -0.84
N LYS A 348 -20.69 -11.16 -0.96
CA LYS A 348 -19.67 -12.20 -1.07
C LYS A 348 -18.96 -12.45 0.25
N PHE A 349 -18.17 -13.53 0.26
CA PHE A 349 -17.18 -13.76 1.30
C PHE A 349 -15.98 -12.88 1.05
N HIS A 350 -15.47 -12.26 2.11
CA HIS A 350 -14.24 -11.51 2.12
C HIS A 350 -13.22 -12.15 3.05
N LEU A 351 -11.95 -11.99 2.73
CA LEU A 351 -10.84 -12.45 3.54
C LEU A 351 -10.32 -11.31 4.42
N TYR A 352 -10.60 -11.35 5.72
CA TYR A 352 -10.09 -10.40 6.70
C TYR A 352 -8.79 -10.91 7.31
N ARG A 353 -7.69 -10.16 7.13
CA ARG A 353 -6.34 -10.56 7.51
C ARG A 353 -5.70 -9.52 8.41
N TYR A 354 -5.11 -9.99 9.51
CA TYR A 354 -4.46 -9.17 10.52
C TYR A 354 -3.04 -9.70 10.73
N GLU A 355 -2.05 -8.82 10.54
CA GLU A 355 -0.64 -9.14 10.72
C GLU A 355 -0.06 -8.28 11.84
N VAL A 356 0.26 -8.91 12.97
CA VAL A 356 0.63 -8.28 14.22
C VAL A 356 2.11 -8.44 14.50
N THR A 357 2.83 -7.32 14.55
CA THR A 357 4.22 -7.26 14.99
C THR A 357 4.28 -6.67 16.39
N ILE A 358 4.88 -7.38 17.35
CA ILE A 358 5.14 -6.89 18.70
C ILE A 358 6.64 -6.78 18.90
N ALA A 359 7.13 -5.58 19.21
CA ALA A 359 8.53 -5.32 19.45
C ALA A 359 8.69 -4.13 20.40
N GLY A 360 9.65 -4.22 21.32
CA GLY A 360 10.01 -3.10 22.21
C GLY A 360 8.86 -2.58 23.07
N GLY A 361 7.94 -3.45 23.49
CA GLY A 361 6.77 -3.06 24.29
C GLY A 361 5.69 -2.29 23.52
N LYS A 362 5.71 -2.33 22.20
CA LYS A 362 4.65 -1.82 21.31
C LYS A 362 4.16 -2.93 20.40
N ALA A 363 2.91 -2.83 19.95
CA ALA A 363 2.32 -3.74 18.99
C ALA A 363 1.62 -2.97 17.87
N VAL A 364 1.86 -3.40 16.64
CA VAL A 364 1.30 -2.81 15.43
C VAL A 364 0.61 -3.89 14.61
N CYS A 365 -0.61 -3.62 14.18
CA CYS A 365 -1.41 -4.50 13.34
C CYS A 365 -1.61 -3.89 11.95
N ASN A 366 -1.14 -4.58 10.91
CA ASN A 366 -1.50 -4.28 9.52
C ASN A 366 -2.78 -5.06 9.17
N VAL A 367 -3.76 -4.38 8.60
CA VAL A 367 -5.06 -4.95 8.25
C VAL A 367 -5.22 -5.00 6.74
N PHE A 368 -5.58 -6.17 6.24
CA PHE A 368 -5.82 -6.43 4.83
C PHE A 368 -7.22 -7.02 4.64
N VAL A 369 -7.87 -6.67 3.53
CA VAL A 369 -9.09 -7.33 3.07
C VAL A 369 -8.89 -7.78 1.63
N ASP A 370 -9.15 -9.06 1.35
CA ASP A 370 -8.97 -9.66 0.02
C ASP A 370 -7.56 -9.47 -0.58
N GLY A 371 -6.55 -9.43 0.28
CA GLY A 371 -5.15 -9.20 -0.13
C GLY A 371 -4.77 -7.72 -0.29
N GLU A 372 -5.73 -6.80 -0.20
CA GLU A 372 -5.47 -5.36 -0.27
C GLU A 372 -5.21 -4.78 1.12
N TYR A 373 -4.10 -4.07 1.28
CA TYR A 373 -3.81 -3.34 2.51
C TYR A 373 -4.82 -2.20 2.70
N LEU A 374 -5.43 -2.14 3.89
CA LEU A 374 -6.35 -1.07 4.26
C LEU A 374 -5.68 -0.02 5.16
N PHE A 375 -5.12 -0.44 6.28
CA PHE A 375 -4.51 0.46 7.27
C PHE A 375 -3.61 -0.27 8.26
N THR A 376 -2.82 0.51 8.99
CA THR A 376 -2.05 0.09 10.15
C THR A 376 -2.68 0.67 11.42
N SER A 377 -2.70 -0.10 12.50
CA SER A 377 -3.22 0.32 13.80
C SER A 377 -2.28 -0.10 14.93
N GLU A 378 -2.01 0.83 15.85
CA GLU A 378 -1.41 0.46 17.14
C GLU A 378 -2.41 -0.36 17.94
N MET A 379 -1.93 -1.39 18.65
CA MET A 379 -2.80 -2.29 19.39
C MET A 379 -2.93 -1.91 20.85
N ASN A 380 -4.11 -2.18 21.40
CA ASN A 380 -4.39 -1.98 22.80
C ASN A 380 -3.66 -3.00 23.70
N PRO A 381 -3.05 -2.55 24.81
CA PRO A 381 -2.53 -3.44 25.83
C PRO A 381 -3.66 -4.28 26.44
N ASN A 382 -3.48 -5.60 26.48
CA ASN A 382 -4.39 -6.51 27.15
C ASN A 382 -3.72 -7.88 27.36
N ASP A 383 -3.74 -8.38 28.59
CA ASP A 383 -3.13 -9.66 28.94
C ASP A 383 -4.14 -10.74 29.35
N GLY A 384 -5.34 -10.72 28.74
CA GLY A 384 -6.31 -11.81 28.89
C GLY A 384 -5.80 -13.13 28.31
N ASN A 385 -6.43 -14.24 28.70
CA ASN A 385 -6.12 -15.59 28.20
C ASN A 385 -6.14 -15.65 26.67
N SER A 386 -5.25 -16.47 26.06
CA SER A 386 -5.20 -16.62 24.61
C SER A 386 -6.48 -17.26 24.07
N ILE A 387 -7.20 -16.49 23.26
CA ILE A 387 -8.52 -16.84 22.74
C ILE A 387 -8.83 -15.97 21.51
N HIS A 388 -9.60 -16.51 20.57
CA HIS A 388 -10.27 -15.69 19.55
C HIS A 388 -11.75 -15.55 19.90
N LYS A 389 -12.33 -14.37 19.68
CA LYS A 389 -13.75 -14.11 19.90
C LYS A 389 -14.38 -13.53 18.65
N LEU A 390 -15.52 -14.08 18.27
CA LEU A 390 -16.43 -13.49 17.30
C LEU A 390 -17.58 -12.85 18.07
N VAL A 391 -17.82 -11.57 17.85
CA VAL A 391 -18.92 -10.83 18.49
C VAL A 391 -19.86 -10.32 17.41
N LEU A 392 -21.13 -10.66 17.51
CA LEU A 392 -22.17 -10.13 16.62
C LEU A 392 -23.12 -9.26 17.44
N ASN A 393 -23.12 -7.95 17.18
CA ASN A 393 -23.94 -6.99 17.91
C ASN A 393 -25.06 -6.41 17.04
N THR A 394 -26.24 -6.28 17.63
CA THR A 394 -27.34 -5.46 17.11
C THR A 394 -27.71 -4.37 18.13
N PRO A 395 -28.07 -3.16 17.69
CA PRO A 395 -28.39 -2.03 18.56
C PRO A 395 -29.83 -2.07 19.11
N ALA A 396 -30.75 -2.79 18.45
CA ALA A 396 -32.17 -2.89 18.80
C ALA A 396 -32.72 -4.31 18.55
N ASP A 397 -33.85 -4.64 19.20
CA ASP A 397 -34.58 -5.88 18.95
C ASP A 397 -35.28 -5.84 17.59
N GLY A 398 -35.30 -6.97 16.89
CA GLY A 398 -35.90 -7.09 15.56
C GLY A 398 -34.99 -6.67 14.40
N GLU A 399 -33.85 -6.01 14.68
CA GLU A 399 -32.80 -5.81 13.68
C GLU A 399 -32.01 -7.10 13.51
N GLU A 400 -31.85 -7.56 12.28
CA GLU A 400 -31.11 -8.79 11.99
C GLU A 400 -29.66 -8.48 11.62
N ALA A 401 -28.74 -9.20 12.28
CA ALA A 401 -27.36 -9.36 11.85
C ALA A 401 -27.05 -10.84 11.71
N LYS A 402 -26.27 -11.18 10.68
CA LYS A 402 -25.78 -12.52 10.40
C LYS A 402 -24.29 -12.47 10.10
N LEU A 403 -23.55 -13.45 10.57
CA LEU A 403 -22.16 -13.68 10.19
C LEU A 403 -22.03 -15.13 9.71
N GLU A 404 -21.55 -15.30 8.48
CA GLU A 404 -21.20 -16.59 7.91
C GLU A 404 -19.68 -16.68 7.84
N VAL A 405 -19.06 -17.68 8.47
CA VAL A 405 -17.61 -17.87 8.52
C VAL A 405 -17.26 -19.18 7.83
N ASP A 406 -16.47 -19.09 6.77
CA ASP A 406 -15.94 -20.22 6.00
C ASP A 406 -14.78 -20.87 6.76
N TYR A 407 -13.82 -20.06 7.20
CA TYR A 407 -12.76 -20.53 8.08
C TYR A 407 -12.17 -19.42 8.95
N ILE A 408 -11.51 -19.83 10.03
CA ILE A 408 -10.64 -18.98 10.84
C ILE A 408 -9.33 -19.70 11.12
N ARG A 409 -8.21 -18.98 11.03
CA ARG A 409 -6.88 -19.52 11.27
C ARG A 409 -5.91 -18.50 11.84
N SER A 410 -4.95 -18.97 12.60
CA SER A 410 -3.90 -18.14 13.19
C SER A 410 -2.57 -18.86 13.30
N ALA A 411 -1.50 -18.09 13.25
CA ALA A 411 -0.13 -18.60 13.35
C ALA A 411 0.77 -17.61 14.08
N ALA A 412 1.65 -18.11 14.96
CA ALA A 412 2.81 -17.34 15.39
C ALA A 412 3.79 -17.22 14.21
N VAL A 413 4.29 -16.01 13.94
CA VAL A 413 5.11 -15.76 12.74
C VAL A 413 6.23 -14.78 13.01
N ASP A 414 7.33 -14.96 12.28
CA ASP A 414 8.40 -13.98 12.14
C ASP A 414 8.32 -13.37 10.74
N PHE A 415 7.60 -12.25 10.62
CA PHE A 415 7.35 -11.59 9.33
C PHE A 415 8.64 -11.21 8.59
N SER A 416 9.75 -10.97 9.30
CA SER A 416 11.04 -10.62 8.69
C SER A 416 11.62 -11.74 7.81
N LYS A 417 11.13 -12.97 7.97
CA LYS A 417 11.57 -14.16 7.22
C LYS A 417 10.57 -14.60 6.15
N LEU A 418 9.41 -13.97 6.07
CA LEU A 418 8.34 -14.38 5.15
C LEU A 418 8.44 -13.66 3.81
N LYS A 419 8.00 -14.34 2.76
CA LYS A 419 7.75 -13.71 1.46
C LYS A 419 6.38 -13.05 1.46
N THR A 420 6.20 -12.05 0.60
CA THR A 420 4.92 -11.38 0.38
C THR A 420 4.21 -11.96 -0.85
N GLY A 421 2.87 -11.90 -0.85
CA GLY A 421 2.05 -12.38 -1.97
C GLY A 421 0.66 -12.86 -1.56
N ALA A 422 -0.05 -13.46 -2.50
CA ALA A 422 -1.39 -14.01 -2.27
C ALA A 422 -1.31 -15.28 -1.41
N GLN A 423 -2.08 -15.32 -0.32
CA GLN A 423 -2.24 -16.51 0.50
C GLN A 423 -3.26 -17.47 -0.16
N PRO A 424 -2.95 -18.77 -0.30
CA PRO A 424 -3.95 -19.74 -0.76
C PRO A 424 -5.00 -19.99 0.33
N GLU A 425 -6.20 -20.39 -0.10
CA GLU A 425 -7.23 -20.90 0.80
C GLU A 425 -6.78 -22.23 1.47
N PRO A 426 -7.36 -22.58 2.63
CA PRO A 426 -7.18 -23.88 3.27
C PRO A 426 -7.31 -25.04 2.26
N GLY A 427 -6.44 -26.04 2.40
CA GLY A 427 -6.41 -27.22 1.53
C GLY A 427 -5.90 -27.00 0.10
N LYS A 428 -5.61 -25.75 -0.33
CA LYS A 428 -5.00 -25.47 -1.64
C LYS A 428 -3.47 -25.38 -1.54
N PRO A 429 -2.72 -25.86 -2.54
CA PRO A 429 -1.27 -25.77 -2.53
C PRO A 429 -0.79 -24.32 -2.50
N LEU A 430 0.34 -24.09 -1.83
CA LEU A 430 1.02 -22.79 -1.85
C LEU A 430 1.33 -22.39 -3.29
N PRO A 431 1.16 -21.10 -3.65
CA PRO A 431 1.61 -20.63 -4.95
C PRO A 431 3.11 -20.92 -5.11
N PRO A 432 3.56 -21.33 -6.30
CA PRO A 432 4.98 -21.52 -6.54
C PRO A 432 5.71 -20.22 -6.18
N ALA A 433 6.89 -20.35 -5.55
CA ALA A 433 7.71 -19.20 -5.24
C ALA A 433 7.91 -18.37 -6.52
N PRO A 434 7.81 -17.03 -6.47
CA PRO A 434 8.21 -16.23 -7.61
C PRO A 434 9.70 -16.52 -7.84
N ASP A 435 10.01 -17.15 -8.97
CA ASP A 435 11.37 -17.47 -9.36
C ASP A 435 12.19 -16.18 -9.33
N THR A 436 13.22 -16.17 -8.48
CA THR A 436 14.36 -15.29 -8.68
C THR A 436 15.09 -15.78 -9.93
N GLY A 437 14.58 -15.36 -11.10
CA GLY A 437 15.23 -15.52 -12.40
C GLY A 437 15.19 -16.93 -12.99
N SER A 438 14.15 -17.24 -13.76
CA SER A 438 14.29 -17.85 -15.09
C SER A 438 12.94 -17.80 -15.80
N ALA A 439 12.93 -17.32 -17.03
CA ALA A 439 11.75 -17.28 -17.87
C ALA A 439 11.26 -18.70 -18.15
N VAL A 440 10.18 -19.13 -17.49
CA VAL A 440 9.41 -20.28 -17.94
C VAL A 440 8.32 -19.76 -18.86
N LEU A 441 8.44 -20.09 -20.15
CA LEU A 441 7.39 -19.91 -21.16
C LEU A 441 6.08 -20.49 -20.63
N ALA A 442 5.11 -19.61 -20.34
CA ALA A 442 3.74 -20.01 -20.20
C ALA A 442 3.24 -20.51 -21.57
N VAL A 443 3.19 -21.83 -21.75
CA VAL A 443 2.43 -22.42 -22.86
C VAL A 443 0.97 -22.26 -22.50
N SER A 444 0.33 -21.25 -23.07
CA SER A 444 -1.11 -21.09 -23.05
C SER A 444 -1.75 -22.27 -23.78
N VAL A 445 -2.49 -23.09 -23.03
CA VAL A 445 -3.43 -24.06 -23.59
C VAL A 445 -4.58 -23.27 -24.20
N ILE A 446 -4.48 -22.97 -25.50
CA ILE A 446 -5.62 -22.55 -26.30
C ILE A 446 -6.39 -23.83 -26.63
N ALA A 447 -7.57 -23.98 -26.02
CA ALA A 447 -8.57 -24.92 -26.48
C ALA A 447 -9.01 -24.51 -27.90
N VAL A 448 -8.54 -25.22 -28.93
CA VAL A 448 -9.12 -25.15 -30.28
C VAL A 448 -10.03 -26.35 -30.44
N ALA A 449 -11.33 -26.10 -30.33
CA ALA A 449 -12.34 -27.00 -30.83
C ALA A 449 -12.36 -26.93 -32.37
N ALA A 450 -12.26 -28.11 -33.00
CA ALA A 450 -12.79 -28.47 -34.31
C ALA A 450 -12.39 -27.62 -35.54
N ALA A 451 -11.34 -28.06 -36.25
CA ALA A 451 -11.38 -28.23 -37.70
C ALA A 451 -10.27 -29.22 -38.10
N GLY A 452 -10.67 -30.35 -38.66
CA GLY A 452 -9.75 -31.44 -38.98
C GLY A 452 -8.81 -31.10 -40.13
N VAL A 453 -7.55 -31.49 -40.00
CA VAL A 453 -6.68 -31.92 -41.11
C VAL A 453 -5.68 -32.95 -40.58
N LEU A 454 -5.84 -34.19 -41.05
CA LEU A 454 -4.84 -35.27 -41.03
C LEU A 454 -3.59 -34.85 -41.81
N ILE A 455 -2.40 -34.75 -41.19
CA ILE A 455 -1.11 -34.99 -41.90
C ILE A 455 -0.06 -35.59 -40.94
N GLY A 456 0.22 -36.89 -41.14
CA GLY A 456 1.57 -37.41 -41.39
C GLY A 456 2.57 -37.51 -40.24
N THR A 457 2.57 -38.65 -39.56
CA THR A 457 3.73 -39.14 -38.80
C THR A 457 4.93 -39.38 -39.72
N LYS A 458 6.03 -38.64 -39.53
CA LYS A 458 7.35 -39.01 -40.07
C LYS A 458 8.25 -39.48 -38.93
N LYS A 459 8.29 -40.79 -38.74
CA LYS A 459 9.19 -41.54 -37.86
C LYS A 459 10.61 -41.41 -38.43
N ARG A 460 11.54 -40.79 -37.69
CA ARG A 460 12.99 -40.92 -37.97
C ARG A 460 13.53 -42.12 -37.19
N ARG A 461 14.19 -43.01 -37.93
CA ARG A 461 14.99 -44.15 -37.48
C ARG A 461 16.03 -43.71 -36.46
N ASN A 462 16.19 -44.49 -35.39
CA ASN A 462 17.49 -44.71 -34.80
C ASN A 462 17.79 -46.20 -34.93
N ASP A 463 18.80 -46.49 -35.75
CA ASP A 463 19.41 -47.80 -35.86
C ASP A 463 20.23 -48.06 -34.59
N TYR A 464 19.91 -49.15 -33.89
CA TYR A 464 20.88 -49.84 -33.05
C TYR A 464 20.81 -51.32 -33.40
N PHE A 465 21.88 -51.78 -34.04
CA PHE A 465 22.14 -53.16 -34.39
C PHE A 465 22.90 -53.82 -33.22
N LEU A 466 22.39 -55.00 -32.80
CA LEU A 466 23.12 -56.26 -32.51
C LEU A 466 24.22 -56.25 -31.43
N CYS A 467 24.45 -57.27 -30.60
CA CYS A 467 24.07 -58.68 -30.43
C CYS A 467 24.23 -58.95 -28.91
N SER A 468 23.70 -59.98 -28.26
CA SER A 468 23.32 -61.36 -28.60
C SER A 468 22.38 -61.89 -27.53
#